data_AF-A0A2V9KE66-F1
#
_entry.id   AF-A0A2V9KE66-F1
#
_cell.length_a   1.000
_cell.length_b   1.000
_cell.length_c   1.000
_cell.angle_alpha   90.00
_cell.angle_beta   90.00
_cell.angle_gamma   90.00
#
_symmetry.space_group_name_H-M   'P 1'
#
loop_
_entity.id
_entity.type
_entity.pdbx_description
1 polymer ?
#
loop_
_entity_poly.entity_id
_entity_poly.type
_entity_poly.pdbx_seq_one_letter_code
_entity_poly.pdbx_strand_id
1 'polypeptide(L)'
;MQATSSRILPAEPASSELSSGLPSPALEWFWKYLGDVRQPKILNCGPLRCSTVQVLLARNAKLYQGDIISPLLNQNGNFWDSSGKTPVFKVHDFLAEFPRVPAASLTAVFCWHLFDLLPIGVVPQVMEKLMSWTAPGGVLFFMLREPYLHTGVDAQWWMESLKAIVSARLADRPFPNPVVTSREIEKVVPPGSLKVFLTRSGRREILALK
;
A
#
# COMPACT_ATOMS: atom_id res chain seq x y z
N MET A 1 -45.10 -9.36 34.28
CA MET A 1 -44.28 -9.63 33.09
C MET A 1 -43.26 -8.50 32.97
N GLN A 2 -42.03 -8.70 33.43
CA GLN A 2 -40.93 -7.73 33.32
C GLN A 2 -40.00 -8.17 32.19
N ALA A 3 -39.70 -7.25 31.28
CA ALA A 3 -38.80 -7.46 30.15
C ALA A 3 -37.34 -7.37 30.61
N THR A 4 -36.60 -8.45 30.47
CA THR A 4 -35.15 -8.51 30.64
C THR A 4 -34.47 -7.82 29.47
N SER A 5 -33.91 -6.63 29.73
CA SER A 5 -33.02 -5.89 28.83
C SER A 5 -31.65 -6.57 28.81
N SER A 6 -31.34 -7.28 27.73
CA SER A 6 -30.02 -7.82 27.45
C SER A 6 -29.10 -6.68 27.01
N ARG A 7 -28.24 -6.22 27.92
CA ARG A 7 -27.07 -5.39 27.59
C ARG A 7 -26.13 -6.21 26.70
N ILE A 8 -26.09 -5.89 25.41
CA ILE A 8 -25.00 -6.29 24.53
C ILE A 8 -23.77 -5.51 25.00
N LEU A 9 -22.80 -6.22 25.59
CA LEU A 9 -21.48 -5.65 25.85
C LEU A 9 -20.76 -5.44 24.50
N PRO A 10 -20.07 -4.31 24.30
CA PRO A 10 -19.25 -4.12 23.12
C PRO A 10 -18.16 -5.19 23.09
N ALA A 11 -18.02 -5.86 21.94
CA ALA A 11 -16.96 -6.83 21.70
C ALA A 11 -15.61 -6.18 22.01
N GLU A 12 -14.82 -6.87 22.84
CA GLU A 12 -13.44 -6.52 23.12
C GLU A 12 -12.68 -6.37 21.79
N PRO A 13 -11.95 -5.27 21.56
CA PRO A 13 -11.13 -5.16 20.36
C PRO A 13 -10.08 -6.25 20.41
N ALA A 14 -10.05 -7.10 19.38
CA ALA A 14 -9.00 -8.11 19.20
C ALA A 14 -7.64 -7.43 19.38
N SER A 15 -6.82 -8.00 20.26
CA SER A 15 -5.48 -7.49 20.56
C SER A 15 -4.67 -7.39 19.26
N SER A 16 -4.37 -6.16 18.82
CA SER A 16 -3.56 -5.95 17.63
C SER A 16 -2.14 -6.44 17.88
N GLU A 17 -1.72 -7.49 17.18
CA GLU A 17 -0.32 -7.94 17.24
C GLU A 17 0.55 -6.93 16.48
N LEU A 18 1.43 -6.25 17.21
CA LEU A 18 2.40 -5.31 16.67
C LEU A 18 3.74 -6.01 16.47
N SER A 19 4.26 -5.99 15.25
CA SER A 19 5.62 -6.45 14.99
C SER A 19 6.65 -5.39 15.40
N SER A 20 7.79 -5.75 15.96
CA SER A 20 8.89 -4.79 16.16
C SER A 20 9.79 -4.65 14.92
N GLY A 21 10.23 -3.41 14.66
CA GLY A 21 11.19 -2.97 13.62
C GLY A 21 11.77 -4.01 12.66
N LEU A 22 10.96 -4.48 11.72
CA LEU A 22 11.34 -5.49 10.75
C LEU A 22 12.27 -4.86 9.70
N PRO A 23 13.48 -5.40 9.47
CA PRO A 23 14.37 -4.91 8.41
C PRO A 23 13.68 -4.96 7.05
N SER A 24 13.85 -3.90 6.26
CA SER A 24 13.35 -3.78 4.89
C SER A 24 14.52 -3.57 3.92
N PRO A 25 15.00 -4.65 3.26
CA PRO A 25 16.05 -4.55 2.24
C PRO A 25 15.67 -3.63 1.08
N ALA A 26 14.39 -3.58 0.70
CA ALA A 26 13.94 -2.69 -0.37
C ALA A 26 13.99 -1.23 0.05
N LEU A 27 13.60 -0.87 1.29
CA LEU A 27 13.78 0.50 1.78
C LEU A 27 15.26 0.86 1.90
N GLU A 28 16.09 -0.04 2.41
CA GLU A 28 17.54 0.19 2.46
C GLU A 28 18.12 0.48 1.08
N TRP A 29 17.77 -0.32 0.08
CA TRP A 29 18.18 -0.09 -1.31
C TRP A 29 17.64 1.25 -1.83
N PHE A 30 16.34 1.51 -1.60
CA PHE A 30 15.65 2.72 -2.06
C PHE A 30 16.33 3.99 -1.54
N TRP A 31 16.67 4.05 -0.26
CA TRP A 31 17.31 5.25 0.30
C TRP A 31 18.77 5.39 -0.10
N LYS A 32 19.47 4.28 -0.37
CA LYS A 32 20.79 4.33 -1.00
C LYS A 32 20.69 4.89 -2.43
N TYR A 33 19.71 4.44 -3.20
CA TYR A 33 19.46 4.89 -4.57
C TYR A 33 19.11 6.39 -4.63
N LEU A 34 18.29 6.86 -3.70
CA LEU A 34 17.94 8.28 -3.58
C LEU A 34 18.91 9.09 -2.70
N GLY A 35 20.13 8.59 -2.47
CA GLY A 35 21.12 9.20 -1.57
C GLY A 35 21.36 10.68 -1.88
N ASP A 36 21.48 11.00 -3.17
CA ASP A 36 21.80 12.36 -3.64
C ASP A 36 20.57 13.28 -3.76
N VAL A 37 19.36 12.76 -3.61
CA VAL A 37 18.13 13.55 -3.70
C VAL A 37 17.91 14.32 -2.40
N ARG A 38 18.23 15.61 -2.38
CA ARG A 38 18.15 16.43 -1.14
C ARG A 38 16.74 16.57 -0.56
N GLN A 39 15.73 16.71 -1.42
CA GLN A 39 14.34 16.95 -1.00
C GLN A 39 13.39 16.03 -1.77
N PRO A 40 13.32 14.74 -1.43
CA PRO A 40 12.50 13.78 -2.17
C PRO A 40 11.00 14.13 -2.02
N LYS A 41 10.26 14.06 -3.13
CA LYS A 41 8.80 14.27 -3.15
C LYS A 41 8.11 12.90 -3.14
N ILE A 42 7.40 12.59 -2.07
CA ILE A 42 6.89 11.24 -1.80
C ILE A 42 5.37 11.27 -1.70
N LEU A 43 4.68 10.40 -2.43
CA LEU A 43 3.27 10.12 -2.22
C LEU A 43 3.11 8.87 -1.35
N ASN A 44 2.41 8.99 -0.22
CA ASN A 44 2.05 7.87 0.63
C ASN A 44 0.58 7.48 0.42
N CYS A 45 0.34 6.24 -0.02
CA CYS A 45 -0.97 5.76 -0.45
C CYS A 45 -1.79 5.06 0.65
N GLY A 46 -1.34 5.08 1.91
CA GLY A 46 -2.01 4.38 3.01
C GLY A 46 -2.20 5.23 4.26
N PRO A 47 -2.74 4.66 5.34
CA PRO A 47 -2.89 5.35 6.61
C PRO A 47 -1.56 5.94 7.06
N LEU A 48 -1.55 7.23 7.40
CA LEU A 48 -0.32 7.91 7.78
C LEU A 48 -0.03 7.71 9.28
N ARG A 49 1.15 7.20 9.60
CA ARG A 49 1.63 7.04 10.97
C ARG A 49 2.65 8.11 11.33
N CYS A 50 2.64 8.55 12.59
CA CYS A 50 3.52 9.60 13.09
C CYS A 50 5.00 9.26 12.88
N SER A 51 5.41 8.00 13.12
CA SER A 51 6.79 7.56 12.89
C SER A 51 7.22 7.71 11.42
N THR A 52 6.33 7.37 10.48
CA THR A 52 6.59 7.56 9.04
C THR A 52 6.78 9.03 8.69
N VAL A 53 5.94 9.91 9.24
CA VAL A 53 6.09 11.35 9.05
C VAL A 53 7.43 11.83 9.60
N GLN A 54 7.80 11.44 10.82
CA GLN A 54 9.06 11.83 11.44
C GLN A 54 10.27 11.38 10.63
N VAL A 55 10.29 10.11 10.18
CA VAL A 55 11.36 9.57 9.33
C VAL A 55 11.49 10.35 8.02
N LEU A 56 10.37 10.65 7.36
CA LEU A 56 10.37 11.37 6.09
C LEU A 56 10.74 12.84 6.24
N LEU A 57 10.24 13.53 7.28
CA LEU A 57 10.62 14.91 7.57
C LEU A 57 12.09 15.03 7.96
N ALA A 58 12.62 14.09 8.74
CA ALA A 58 14.06 14.03 9.04
C ALA A 58 14.92 13.85 7.79
N ARG A 59 14.37 13.20 6.74
CA ARG A 59 14.99 13.08 5.41
C ARG A 59 14.75 14.30 4.51
N ASN A 60 14.14 15.36 5.06
CA ASN A 60 13.73 16.57 4.34
C ASN A 60 12.78 16.26 3.16
N ALA A 61 11.93 15.25 3.28
CA ALA A 61 11.01 14.88 2.22
C ALA A 61 9.79 15.81 2.19
N LYS A 62 9.31 16.14 0.99
CA LYS A 62 7.96 16.71 0.79
C LYS A 62 6.97 15.55 0.69
N LEU A 63 6.02 15.48 1.62
CA LEU A 63 5.02 14.42 1.68
C LEU A 63 3.70 14.86 1.03
N TYR A 64 3.22 14.07 0.08
CA TYR A 64 1.83 14.05 -0.38
C TYR A 64 1.14 12.85 0.29
N GLN A 65 -0.04 13.07 0.84
CA GLN A 65 -0.83 12.04 1.51
C GLN A 65 -2.10 11.77 0.72
N GLY A 66 -2.38 10.49 0.43
CA GLY A 66 -3.63 10.03 -0.16
C GLY A 66 -3.96 8.65 0.38
N ASP A 67 -4.76 8.57 1.44
CA ASP A 67 -5.13 7.27 2.00
C ASP A 67 -6.23 6.60 1.16
N ILE A 68 -5.80 5.83 0.17
CA ILE A 68 -6.67 5.04 -0.71
C ILE A 68 -6.86 3.60 -0.21
N ILE A 69 -6.07 3.17 0.79
CA ILE A 69 -6.12 1.82 1.35
C ILE A 69 -7.28 1.70 2.33
N SER A 70 -7.47 2.67 3.24
CA SER A 70 -8.58 2.61 4.20
C SER A 70 -9.95 2.48 3.52
N PRO A 71 -10.28 3.26 2.47
CA PRO A 71 -11.53 3.09 1.74
C PRO A 71 -11.70 1.71 1.08
N LEU A 72 -10.61 1.12 0.56
CA LEU A 72 -10.64 -0.24 -0.01
C LEU A 72 -10.92 -1.31 1.07
N LEU A 73 -10.25 -1.21 2.22
CA LEU A 73 -10.43 -2.15 3.34
C LEU A 73 -11.82 -2.08 3.97
N ASN A 74 -12.45 -0.91 3.91
CA ASN A 74 -13.83 -0.68 4.38
C ASN A 74 -14.89 -1.00 3.32
N GLN A 75 -14.49 -1.57 2.17
CA GLN A 75 -15.37 -1.92 1.06
C GLN A 75 -16.26 -0.73 0.64
N ASN A 76 -15.64 0.44 0.46
CA ASN A 76 -16.38 1.63 0.06
C ASN A 76 -17.22 1.37 -1.21
N GLY A 77 -18.54 1.40 -1.06
CA GLY A 77 -19.49 1.15 -2.13
C GLY A 77 -19.32 2.10 -3.32
N ASN A 78 -18.72 3.26 -3.12
CA ASN A 78 -18.44 4.21 -4.20
C ASN A 78 -17.46 3.67 -5.25
N PHE A 79 -16.68 2.63 -4.97
CA PHE A 79 -15.78 2.03 -5.95
C PHE A 79 -16.40 0.88 -6.74
N TRP A 80 -17.64 0.51 -6.43
CA TRP A 80 -18.28 -0.64 -7.03
C TRP A 80 -19.62 -0.22 -7.64
N ASP A 81 -19.83 -0.60 -8.91
CA ASP A 81 -21.15 -0.58 -9.52
C ASP A 81 -21.79 -1.95 -9.34
N SER A 82 -22.85 -2.00 -8.53
CA SER A 82 -23.63 -3.21 -8.25
C SER A 82 -24.98 -3.24 -8.98
N SER A 83 -25.19 -2.39 -9.99
CA SER A 83 -26.44 -2.36 -10.78
C SER A 83 -26.61 -3.62 -11.65
N GLY A 84 -25.51 -4.27 -12.01
CA GLY A 84 -25.48 -5.50 -12.80
C GLY A 84 -25.38 -6.79 -11.96
N LYS A 85 -25.39 -7.94 -12.64
CA LYS A 85 -25.24 -9.27 -12.00
C LYS A 85 -23.87 -9.49 -11.35
N THR A 86 -22.84 -8.82 -11.86
CA THR A 86 -21.47 -8.91 -11.34
C THR A 86 -21.01 -7.50 -10.99
N PRO A 87 -20.56 -7.25 -9.75
CA PRO A 87 -20.04 -5.95 -9.37
C PRO A 87 -18.85 -5.55 -10.24
N VAL A 88 -18.86 -4.31 -10.74
CA VAL A 88 -17.78 -3.76 -11.56
C VAL A 88 -17.01 -2.73 -10.75
N PHE A 89 -15.68 -2.87 -10.71
CA PHE A 89 -14.83 -1.90 -10.04
C PHE A 89 -14.68 -0.62 -10.88
N LYS A 90 -15.03 0.51 -10.29
CA LYS A 90 -15.00 1.84 -10.92
C LYS A 90 -13.61 2.46 -10.76
N VAL A 91 -12.69 2.03 -11.60
CA VAL A 91 -11.28 2.48 -11.57
C VAL A 91 -11.13 4.01 -11.68
N HIS A 92 -11.98 4.68 -12.46
CA HIS A 92 -11.92 6.14 -12.58
C HIS A 92 -12.28 6.85 -11.27
N ASP A 93 -13.34 6.40 -10.58
CA ASP A 93 -13.75 6.93 -9.28
C ASP A 93 -12.66 6.66 -8.24
N PHE A 94 -12.07 5.45 -8.25
CA PHE A 94 -10.96 5.11 -7.38
C PHE A 94 -9.73 6.00 -7.61
N LEU A 95 -9.35 6.24 -8.86
CA LEU A 95 -8.20 7.10 -9.19
C LEU A 95 -8.44 8.57 -8.86
N ALA A 96 -9.70 9.01 -8.78
CA ALA A 96 -10.07 10.38 -8.43
C ALA A 96 -9.83 10.71 -6.94
N GLU A 97 -9.73 9.70 -6.07
CA GLU A 97 -9.46 9.86 -4.63
C GLU A 97 -7.99 10.20 -4.33
N PHE A 98 -7.09 10.02 -5.30
CA PHE A 98 -5.70 10.41 -5.13
C PHE A 98 -5.56 11.94 -5.07
N PRO A 99 -4.60 12.46 -4.28
CA PRO A 99 -4.32 13.89 -4.26
C PRO A 99 -3.90 14.36 -5.65
N ARG A 100 -4.21 15.62 -5.96
CA ARG A 100 -3.75 16.25 -7.19
C ARG A 100 -2.24 16.42 -7.14
N VAL A 101 -1.54 15.58 -7.90
CA VAL A 101 -0.08 15.59 -8.04
C VAL A 101 0.28 15.92 -9.48
N PRO A 102 1.24 16.84 -9.72
CA PRO A 102 1.73 17.11 -11.07
C PRO A 102 2.37 15.86 -11.69
N ALA A 103 2.17 15.67 -13.00
CA ALA A 103 2.82 14.60 -13.75
C ALA A 103 4.36 14.69 -13.61
N ALA A 104 5.01 13.52 -13.60
CA ALA A 104 6.47 13.39 -13.53
C ALA A 104 7.15 14.24 -12.45
N SER A 105 6.53 14.39 -11.27
CA SER A 105 7.02 15.28 -10.21
C SER A 105 7.41 14.55 -8.92
N LEU A 106 6.96 13.31 -8.73
CA LEU A 106 7.28 12.52 -7.54
C LEU A 106 8.64 11.84 -7.69
N THR A 107 9.44 11.90 -6.64
CA THR A 107 10.64 11.07 -6.51
C THR A 107 10.24 9.64 -6.16
N ALA A 108 9.20 9.47 -5.35
CA ALA A 108 8.73 8.15 -4.99
C ALA A 108 7.23 8.08 -4.69
N VAL A 109 6.70 6.87 -4.78
CA VAL A 109 5.34 6.52 -4.34
C VAL A 109 5.43 5.30 -3.42
N PHE A 110 4.82 5.36 -2.26
CA PHE A 110 4.72 4.25 -1.30
C PHE A 110 3.32 3.66 -1.32
N CYS A 111 3.22 2.39 -1.69
CA CYS A 111 1.97 1.64 -1.72
C CYS A 111 2.05 0.42 -0.80
N TRP A 112 1.48 0.54 0.39
CA TRP A 112 1.50 -0.49 1.43
C TRP A 112 0.45 -1.57 1.17
N HIS A 113 0.81 -2.71 0.56
CA HIS A 113 -0.14 -3.79 0.18
C HIS A 113 -1.29 -3.38 -0.77
N LEU A 114 -1.23 -2.19 -1.37
CA LEU A 114 -2.31 -1.66 -2.20
C LEU A 114 -2.78 -2.64 -3.29
N PHE A 115 -1.84 -3.24 -4.03
CA PHE A 115 -2.19 -4.03 -5.21
C PHE A 115 -2.90 -5.35 -4.86
N ASP A 116 -2.69 -5.89 -3.66
CA ASP A 116 -3.44 -7.07 -3.19
C ASP A 116 -4.91 -6.74 -2.82
N LEU A 117 -5.25 -5.46 -2.70
CA LEU A 117 -6.62 -4.99 -2.43
C LEU A 117 -7.40 -4.70 -3.72
N LEU A 118 -6.73 -4.65 -4.86
CA LEU A 118 -7.33 -4.30 -6.14
C LEU A 118 -7.71 -5.54 -6.95
N PRO A 119 -8.80 -5.50 -7.73
CA PRO A 119 -9.06 -6.52 -8.73
C PRO A 119 -7.90 -6.63 -9.70
N ILE A 120 -7.49 -7.85 -10.06
CA ILE A 120 -6.26 -8.07 -10.82
C ILE A 120 -6.22 -7.34 -12.16
N GLY A 121 -7.38 -7.23 -12.85
CA GLY A 121 -7.49 -6.50 -14.12
C GLY A 121 -7.35 -4.98 -14.01
N VAL A 122 -7.41 -4.43 -12.78
CA VAL A 122 -7.30 -2.99 -12.50
C VAL A 122 -5.87 -2.59 -12.12
N VAL A 123 -5.05 -3.54 -11.64
CA VAL A 123 -3.66 -3.28 -11.22
C VAL A 123 -2.83 -2.55 -12.30
N PRO A 124 -2.86 -2.95 -13.60
CA PRO A 124 -2.14 -2.24 -14.66
C PRO A 124 -2.46 -0.74 -14.73
N GLN A 125 -3.74 -0.39 -14.72
CA GLN A 125 -4.21 1.00 -14.87
C GLN A 125 -3.78 1.86 -13.68
N VAL A 126 -3.84 1.30 -12.46
CA VAL A 126 -3.38 1.99 -11.26
C VAL A 126 -1.87 2.18 -11.29
N MET A 127 -1.11 1.14 -11.66
CA MET A 127 0.34 1.22 -11.80
C MET A 127 0.77 2.26 -12.84
N GLU A 128 0.17 2.25 -14.03
CA GLU A 128 0.42 3.24 -15.07
C GLU A 128 0.15 4.67 -14.57
N LYS A 129 -0.95 4.87 -13.83
CA LYS A 129 -1.26 6.18 -13.26
C LYS A 129 -0.21 6.62 -12.24
N LEU A 130 0.18 5.75 -11.32
CA LEU A 130 1.23 6.05 -10.33
C LEU A 130 2.56 6.35 -11.01
N MET A 131 2.95 5.53 -12.00
CA MET A 131 4.14 5.77 -12.81
C MET A 131 4.06 7.10 -13.55
N SER A 132 2.89 7.54 -14.02
CA SER A 132 2.74 8.84 -14.71
C SER A 132 3.08 10.03 -13.81
N TRP A 133 2.86 9.93 -12.49
CA TRP A 133 3.23 10.96 -11.52
C TRP A 133 4.70 10.90 -11.10
N THR A 134 5.34 9.75 -11.24
CA THR A 134 6.75 9.53 -10.92
C THR A 134 7.65 10.22 -11.96
N ALA A 135 8.65 10.95 -11.49
CA ALA A 135 9.68 11.56 -12.33
C ALA A 135 10.60 10.49 -12.94
N PRO A 136 11.33 10.78 -14.04
CA PRO A 136 12.43 9.93 -14.49
C PRO A 136 13.44 9.71 -13.36
N GLY A 137 13.88 8.47 -13.14
CA GLY A 137 14.73 8.08 -12.00
C GLY A 137 13.96 7.98 -10.67
N GLY A 138 12.65 8.13 -10.68
CA GLY A 138 11.81 7.92 -9.50
C GLY A 138 11.44 6.45 -9.30
N VAL A 139 10.89 6.14 -8.11
CA VAL A 139 10.65 4.75 -7.69
C VAL A 139 9.28 4.56 -7.05
N LEU A 140 8.54 3.55 -7.49
CA LEU A 140 7.40 3.03 -6.75
C LEU A 140 7.91 1.94 -5.81
N PHE A 141 7.76 2.14 -4.50
CA PHE A 141 7.92 1.10 -3.51
C PHE A 141 6.57 0.54 -3.13
N PHE A 142 6.45 -0.77 -3.14
CA PHE A 142 5.24 -1.44 -2.68
C PHE A 142 5.52 -2.82 -2.13
N MET A 143 4.56 -3.31 -1.37
CA MET A 143 4.62 -4.65 -0.80
C MET A 143 3.52 -5.50 -1.42
N LEU A 144 3.82 -6.79 -1.62
CA LEU A 144 2.85 -7.82 -1.94
C LEU A 144 2.87 -8.89 -0.85
N ARG A 145 1.70 -9.46 -0.56
CA ARG A 145 1.54 -10.58 0.36
C ARG A 145 2.29 -11.82 -0.11
N GLU A 146 2.50 -12.80 0.76
CA GLU A 146 3.00 -14.11 0.35
C GLU A 146 1.98 -14.87 -0.52
N PRO A 147 2.41 -15.62 -1.56
CA PRO A 147 1.46 -16.30 -2.45
C PRO A 147 0.55 -17.32 -1.78
N TYR A 148 0.97 -17.92 -0.67
CA TYR A 148 0.16 -18.87 0.12
C TYR A 148 -0.63 -18.19 1.25
N LEU A 149 -0.51 -16.87 1.41
CA LEU A 149 -1.19 -16.15 2.48
C LEU A 149 -2.60 -15.74 2.03
N HIS A 150 -3.60 -16.42 2.60
CA HIS A 150 -5.01 -16.23 2.26
C HIS A 150 -5.72 -15.18 3.14
N THR A 151 -5.15 -14.85 4.31
CA THR A 151 -5.72 -13.93 5.30
C THR A 151 -4.72 -12.84 5.72
N GLY A 152 -5.21 -11.80 6.39
CA GLY A 152 -4.38 -10.67 6.85
C GLY A 152 -4.45 -9.45 5.92
N VAL A 153 -5.58 -9.28 5.22
CA VAL A 153 -5.85 -8.11 4.37
C VAL A 153 -5.74 -6.79 5.15
N ASP A 154 -6.01 -6.82 6.46
CA ASP A 154 -5.98 -5.64 7.34
C ASP A 154 -4.61 -5.33 7.92
N ALA A 155 -3.57 -6.05 7.48
CA ALA A 155 -2.22 -5.74 7.89
C ALA A 155 -1.86 -4.31 7.47
N GLN A 156 -1.69 -3.44 8.46
CA GLN A 156 -1.24 -2.08 8.23
C GLN A 156 0.26 -2.03 8.35
N TRP A 157 0.91 -1.32 7.43
CA TRP A 157 2.37 -1.21 7.38
C TRP A 157 2.80 0.24 7.36
N TRP A 158 3.91 0.53 8.03
CA TRP A 158 4.49 1.86 8.05
C TRP A 158 5.98 1.80 8.34
N MET A 159 6.69 2.90 8.08
CA MET A 159 8.10 3.03 8.40
C MET A 159 8.30 3.38 9.88
N GLU A 160 9.25 2.69 10.50
CA GLU A 160 9.83 3.05 11.80
C GLU A 160 11.17 3.77 11.62
N SER A 161 11.94 3.38 10.59
CA SER A 161 13.16 4.07 10.18
C SER A 161 13.30 4.03 8.65
N LEU A 162 14.38 4.62 8.12
CA LEU A 162 14.70 4.48 6.69
C LEU A 162 14.99 3.02 6.28
N LYS A 163 15.22 2.10 7.21
CA LYS A 163 15.57 0.70 6.88
C LYS A 163 14.65 -0.33 7.53
N ALA A 164 13.65 0.11 8.28
CA ALA A 164 12.78 -0.78 9.03
C ALA A 164 11.32 -0.37 8.91
N ILE A 165 10.47 -1.38 8.82
CA ILE A 165 9.02 -1.24 8.80
C ILE A 165 8.41 -1.95 9.99
N VAL A 166 7.22 -1.49 10.36
CA VAL A 166 6.39 -2.09 11.39
C VAL A 166 5.06 -2.46 10.75
N SER A 167 4.48 -3.54 11.25
CA SER A 167 3.12 -3.96 10.95
C SER A 167 2.27 -4.06 12.20
N ALA A 168 0.98 -3.78 12.03
CA ALA A 168 -0.05 -4.23 12.96
C ALA A 168 -1.05 -5.10 12.20
N ARG A 169 -1.37 -6.26 12.77
CA ARG A 169 -2.52 -7.05 12.33
C ARG A 169 -3.73 -6.66 13.17
N LEU A 170 -4.82 -6.29 12.50
CA LEU A 170 -6.07 -5.91 13.14
C LEU A 170 -7.06 -7.07 13.22
N ALA A 171 -7.13 -7.89 12.15
CA ALA A 171 -7.95 -9.09 12.08
C ALA A 171 -7.45 -10.03 10.99
N ASP A 172 -7.79 -11.32 11.10
CA ASP A 172 -7.51 -12.35 10.09
C ASP A 172 -8.59 -12.38 8.99
N ARG A 173 -8.86 -11.22 8.38
CA ARG A 173 -9.80 -11.15 7.24
C ARG A 173 -9.15 -11.71 5.95
N PRO A 174 -9.91 -12.43 5.10
CA PRO A 174 -9.40 -12.94 3.84
C PRO A 174 -9.14 -11.82 2.84
N PHE A 175 -8.18 -12.02 1.95
CA PHE A 175 -7.97 -11.11 0.83
C PHE A 175 -9.12 -11.22 -0.20
N PRO A 176 -9.63 -10.09 -0.72
CA PRO A 176 -10.78 -10.09 -1.62
C PRO A 176 -10.45 -10.54 -3.05
N ASN A 177 -9.17 -10.49 -3.44
CA ASN A 177 -8.72 -10.77 -4.80
C ASN A 177 -7.71 -11.92 -4.85
N PRO A 178 -7.43 -12.50 -6.02
CA PRO A 178 -6.27 -13.37 -6.24
C PRO A 178 -4.95 -12.68 -5.92
N VAL A 179 -3.90 -13.48 -5.69
CA VAL A 179 -2.56 -12.97 -5.39
C VAL A 179 -1.99 -12.25 -6.61
N VAL A 180 -1.44 -11.06 -6.41
CA VAL A 180 -0.66 -10.39 -7.45
C VAL A 180 0.74 -11.00 -7.50
N THR A 181 1.16 -11.40 -8.68
CA THR A 181 2.46 -12.03 -8.96
C THR A 181 3.45 -11.02 -9.52
N SER A 182 4.75 -11.25 -9.31
CA SER A 182 5.78 -10.39 -9.91
C SER A 182 5.68 -10.35 -11.44
N ARG A 183 5.25 -11.45 -12.06
CA ARG A 183 5.05 -11.53 -13.52
C ARG A 183 3.93 -10.60 -14.02
N GLU A 184 2.90 -10.35 -13.22
CA GLU A 184 1.85 -9.39 -13.59
C GLU A 184 2.36 -7.96 -13.51
N ILE A 185 3.19 -7.66 -12.52
CA ILE A 185 3.86 -6.37 -12.37
C ILE A 185 4.86 -6.13 -13.52
N GLU A 186 5.65 -7.14 -13.89
CA GLU A 186 6.64 -7.05 -14.98
C GLU A 186 6.03 -6.67 -16.34
N LYS A 187 4.76 -7.00 -16.57
CA LYS A 187 4.06 -6.66 -17.82
C LYS A 187 3.80 -5.17 -17.98
N VAL A 188 3.79 -4.41 -16.88
CA VAL A 188 3.33 -3.01 -16.86
C VAL A 188 4.43 -2.02 -16.49
N VAL A 189 5.63 -2.54 -16.19
CA VAL A 189 6.83 -1.73 -15.95
C VAL A 189 7.83 -1.93 -17.09
N PRO A 190 8.74 -0.97 -17.35
CA PRO A 190 9.77 -1.17 -18.36
C PRO A 190 10.64 -2.40 -18.03
N PRO A 191 11.11 -3.14 -19.06
CA PRO A 191 11.99 -4.29 -18.85
C PRO A 191 13.24 -3.91 -18.03
N GLY A 192 13.58 -4.72 -17.02
CA GLY A 192 14.74 -4.50 -16.16
C GLY A 192 14.53 -3.44 -15.06
N SER A 193 13.36 -2.80 -14.98
CA SER A 193 13.05 -1.78 -13.98
C SER A 193 12.49 -2.34 -12.66
N LEU A 194 12.34 -3.66 -12.53
CA LEU A 194 11.81 -4.27 -11.33
C LEU A 194 12.91 -4.84 -10.43
N LYS A 195 12.85 -4.53 -9.13
CA LYS A 195 13.63 -5.20 -8.09
C LYS A 195 12.69 -5.82 -7.08
N VAL A 196 12.83 -7.11 -6.87
CA VAL A 196 12.04 -7.88 -5.91
C VAL A 196 12.95 -8.35 -4.79
N PHE A 197 12.56 -8.04 -3.55
CA PHE A 197 13.25 -8.44 -2.34
C PHE A 197 12.32 -9.37 -1.57
N LEU A 198 12.76 -10.61 -1.37
CA LEU A 198 12.09 -11.58 -0.51
C LEU A 198 12.74 -11.54 0.87
N THR A 199 11.97 -11.25 1.91
CA THR A 199 12.50 -11.23 3.28
C THR A 199 12.48 -12.63 3.89
N ARG A 200 13.18 -12.81 5.02
CA ARG A 200 13.13 -14.07 5.79
C ARG A 200 11.73 -14.42 6.27
N SER A 201 10.86 -13.42 6.45
CA SER A 201 9.47 -13.62 6.86
C SER A 201 8.54 -13.88 5.68
N GLY A 202 9.05 -14.13 4.46
CA GLY A 202 8.26 -14.37 3.26
C GLY A 202 7.67 -13.12 2.60
N ARG A 203 7.71 -11.96 3.26
CA ARG A 203 7.22 -10.68 2.71
C ARG A 203 7.94 -10.35 1.39
N ARG A 204 7.16 -9.91 0.41
CA ARG A 204 7.68 -9.46 -0.90
C ARG A 204 7.67 -7.93 -0.94
N GLU A 205 8.85 -7.34 -0.93
CA GLU A 205 9.05 -5.91 -1.10
C GLU A 205 9.53 -5.64 -2.52
N ILE A 206 8.90 -4.71 -3.21
CA ILE A 206 9.11 -4.49 -4.64
C ILE A 206 9.40 -3.02 -4.91
N LEU A 207 10.40 -2.77 -5.75
CA LEU A 207 10.71 -1.47 -6.32
C LEU A 207 10.50 -1.51 -7.83
N ALA A 208 9.66 -0.64 -8.35
CA ALA A 208 9.53 -0.37 -9.78
C ALA A 208 10.16 0.98 -10.11
N LEU A 209 11.23 0.96 -10.91
CA LEU A 209 12.00 2.11 -11.36
C LEU A 209 11.37 2.73 -12.61
N LYS A 210 11.39 4.05 -12.72
CA LYS A 210 10.95 4.77 -13.91
C LYS A 210 12.11 5.34 -14.71
#